data_AF-A0A2T3WCI3-F1
#
_entry.id   AF-A0A2T3WCI3-F1
#
_cell.length_a   1.000
_cell.length_b   1.000
_cell.length_c   1.000
_cell.angle_alpha   90.00
_cell.angle_beta   90.00
_cell.angle_gamma   90.00
#
_symmetry.space_group_name_H-M   'P 1'
#
loop_
_entity.id
_entity.type
_entity.pdbx_description
1 polymer ?
#
loop_
_entity_poly.entity_id
_entity_poly.type
_entity_poly.pdbx_seq_one_letter_code
_entity_poly.pdbx_strand_id
1 'polypeptide(L)'
;MRSRFLWSRVALAALLCLGTTPAQGATPTLTLKLTHGGALLSGALRVSRTDELTGVWSSVGRARMLRCTPRCEVVGTLPVPGVLNLGTGSSYRVVLGGNFKVGQKVSLVLRYRNTQITNLMATVAR
;
A
#
# COMPACT_ATOMS: atom_id res chain seq x y z
N MET A 1 -17.82 -36.51 -59.97
CA MET A 1 -17.42 -35.74 -58.77
C MET A 1 -17.96 -36.42 -57.52
N ARG A 2 -17.22 -37.37 -56.94
CA ARG A 2 -17.52 -38.00 -55.64
C ARG A 2 -16.20 -38.50 -55.05
N SER A 3 -15.61 -37.71 -54.18
CA SER A 3 -14.48 -38.12 -53.34
C SER A 3 -14.87 -37.88 -51.89
N ARG A 4 -15.17 -39.00 -51.21
CA ARG A 4 -15.35 -39.09 -49.76
C ARG A 4 -13.98 -38.86 -49.13
N PHE A 5 -13.79 -37.77 -48.41
CA PHE A 5 -12.65 -37.60 -47.50
C PHE A 5 -13.15 -37.68 -46.07
N LEU A 6 -13.09 -38.90 -45.55
CA LEU A 6 -13.29 -39.29 -44.17
C LEU A 6 -11.89 -39.34 -43.55
N TRP A 7 -11.42 -38.30 -42.85
CA TRP A 7 -10.25 -38.43 -41.99
C TRP A 7 -10.40 -37.66 -40.67
N SER A 8 -10.73 -38.47 -39.67
CA SER A 8 -10.08 -38.57 -38.36
C SER A 8 -9.74 -37.28 -37.63
N ARG A 9 -10.70 -36.92 -36.76
CA ARG A 9 -10.55 -36.14 -35.53
C ARG A 9 -9.62 -36.83 -34.52
N VAL A 10 -8.33 -36.51 -34.50
CA VAL A 10 -7.38 -36.79 -33.39
C VAL A 10 -6.19 -35.84 -33.65
N ALA A 11 -5.67 -34.94 -32.83
CA ALA A 11 -5.65 -34.72 -31.39
C ALA A 11 -5.55 -33.20 -31.15
N LEU A 12 -6.48 -32.61 -30.39
CA LEU A 12 -6.39 -31.21 -29.94
C LEU A 12 -6.74 -31.15 -28.44
N ALA A 13 -5.97 -31.85 -27.61
CA ALA A 13 -6.31 -32.07 -26.20
C ALA A 13 -5.09 -32.03 -25.26
N ALA A 14 -4.12 -31.15 -25.48
CA ALA A 14 -2.94 -31.09 -24.61
C ALA A 14 -2.34 -29.68 -24.38
N LEU A 15 -3.15 -28.61 -24.47
CA LEU A 15 -2.64 -27.23 -24.35
C LEU A 15 -3.30 -26.35 -23.27
N LEU A 16 -3.91 -26.94 -22.24
CA LEU A 16 -4.65 -26.19 -21.22
C LEU A 16 -4.31 -26.67 -19.81
N CYS A 17 -3.10 -26.44 -19.30
CA CYS A 17 -2.80 -26.60 -17.86
C CYS A 17 -1.51 -25.87 -17.39
N LEU A 18 -1.18 -24.71 -17.95
CA LEU A 18 -0.16 -23.82 -17.36
C LEU A 18 -0.86 -22.63 -16.69
N GLY A 19 -1.55 -22.93 -15.58
CA GLY A 19 -2.07 -21.92 -14.67
C GLY A 19 -0.94 -21.30 -13.87
N THR A 20 -0.32 -20.25 -14.40
CA THR A 20 0.57 -19.38 -13.62
C THR A 20 -0.28 -18.50 -12.71
N THR A 21 -0.47 -18.92 -11.46
CA THR A 21 -1.01 -18.01 -10.44
C THR A 21 0.02 -16.91 -10.17
N PRO A 22 -0.28 -15.63 -10.42
CA PRO A 22 0.63 -14.56 -10.00
C PRO A 22 0.68 -14.56 -8.48
N ALA A 23 1.88 -14.73 -7.91
CA ALA A 23 2.10 -14.52 -6.49
C ALA A 23 1.79 -13.05 -6.19
N GLN A 24 0.61 -12.75 -5.60
CA GLN A 24 0.34 -11.45 -5.01
C GLN A 24 1.41 -11.20 -3.94
N GLY A 25 2.39 -10.36 -4.26
CA GLY A 25 3.39 -9.89 -3.32
C GLY A 25 2.71 -9.35 -2.06
N ALA A 26 3.14 -9.83 -0.90
CA ALA A 26 2.61 -9.43 0.40
C ALA A 26 2.58 -7.91 0.50
N THR A 27 1.38 -7.34 0.42
CA THR A 27 1.18 -5.90 0.50
C THR A 27 1.60 -5.46 1.90
N PRO A 28 2.46 -4.43 2.06
CA PRO A 28 2.84 -3.95 3.37
C PRO A 28 1.58 -3.65 4.18
N THR A 29 1.43 -4.32 5.33
CA THR A 29 0.24 -4.31 6.16
C THR A 29 0.21 -3.03 6.99
N LEU A 30 -0.05 -1.90 6.32
CA LEU A 30 -0.29 -0.64 6.99
C LEU A 30 -1.72 -0.61 7.51
N THR A 31 -1.86 -0.17 8.76
CA THR A 31 -3.15 -0.05 9.45
C THR A 31 -3.33 1.37 9.92
N LEU A 32 -4.58 1.82 10.02
CA LEU A 32 -4.93 3.12 10.58
C LEU A 32 -5.45 2.92 11.99
N LYS A 33 -4.65 3.26 13.00
CA LYS A 33 -5.10 3.22 14.40
C LYS A 33 -5.89 4.46 14.74
N LEU A 34 -7.07 4.30 15.33
CA LEU A 34 -7.87 5.43 15.76
C LEU A 34 -7.15 6.26 16.83
N THR A 35 -7.28 7.57 16.75
CA THR A 35 -6.74 8.54 17.70
C THR A 35 -7.77 9.62 17.99
N HIS A 36 -7.53 10.44 19.03
CA HIS A 36 -8.40 11.57 19.32
C HIS A 36 -8.32 12.59 18.17
N GLY A 37 -9.41 12.73 17.40
CA GLY A 37 -9.52 13.65 16.26
C GLY A 37 -9.02 13.11 14.90
N GLY A 38 -8.71 11.81 14.79
CA GLY A 38 -8.17 11.26 13.54
C GLY A 38 -7.73 9.80 13.61
N ALA A 39 -6.79 9.45 12.73
CA ALA A 39 -6.15 8.13 12.72
C ALA A 39 -4.63 8.25 12.49
N LEU A 40 -3.86 7.38 13.15
CA LEU A 40 -2.42 7.23 13.00
C LEU A 40 -2.11 6.05 12.07
N LEU A 41 -1.32 6.29 11.04
CA LEU A 41 -0.78 5.22 10.22
C LEU A 41 0.28 4.42 11.00
N SER A 42 0.07 3.12 11.09
CA SER A 42 0.90 2.19 11.87
C SER A 42 1.32 1.02 11.01
N GLY A 43 2.60 0.64 11.11
CA GLY A 43 3.18 -0.50 10.40
C GLY A 43 4.53 -0.15 9.77
N ALA A 44 5.03 -1.06 8.93
CA ALA A 44 6.29 -0.89 8.23
C ALA A 44 6.06 -0.43 6.80
N LEU A 45 6.54 0.77 6.46
CA LEU A 45 6.61 1.24 5.09
C LEU A 45 7.89 0.69 4.45
N ARG A 46 7.75 -0.02 3.33
CA ARG A 46 8.87 -0.64 2.62
C ARG A 46 9.03 -0.02 1.24
N VAL A 47 10.25 0.35 0.90
CA VAL A 47 10.67 0.86 -0.42
C VAL A 47 11.90 0.09 -0.89
N SER A 48 12.06 -0.06 -2.20
CA SER A 48 13.16 -0.82 -2.79
C SER A 48 14.51 -0.10 -2.71
N ARG A 49 14.51 1.23 -2.57
CA ARG A 49 15.69 2.08 -2.47
C ARG A 49 15.45 3.18 -1.44
N THR A 50 16.51 3.65 -0.81
CA THR A 50 16.45 4.81 0.10
C THR A 50 15.82 6.00 -0.59
N ASP A 51 14.82 6.60 0.05
CA ASP A 51 14.06 7.72 -0.47
C ASP A 51 13.55 8.62 0.66
N GLU A 52 12.80 9.65 0.31
CA GLU A 52 12.12 10.56 1.23
C GLU A 52 10.63 10.63 0.87
N LEU A 53 9.77 10.38 1.85
CA LEU A 53 8.35 10.60 1.73
C LEU A 53 8.08 12.10 1.82
N THR A 54 7.56 12.70 0.76
CA THR A 54 7.32 14.15 0.63
C THR A 54 5.86 14.53 0.83
N GLY A 55 4.96 13.55 0.79
CA GLY A 55 3.57 13.77 1.11
C GLY A 55 2.77 12.49 1.22
N VAL A 56 1.72 12.58 2.02
CA VAL A 56 0.73 11.51 2.18
C VAL A 56 -0.65 12.13 2.09
N TRP A 57 -1.49 11.55 1.25
CA TRP A 57 -2.89 11.92 1.10
C TRP A 57 -3.78 10.71 1.33
N SER A 58 -5.01 10.99 1.70
CA SER A 58 -6.07 10.01 1.84
C SER A 58 -7.30 10.48 1.10
N SER A 59 -8.28 9.60 0.93
CA SER A 59 -9.59 9.97 0.40
C SER A 59 -10.32 11.04 1.21
N VAL A 60 -9.91 11.30 2.47
CA VAL A 60 -10.51 12.33 3.34
C VAL A 60 -9.70 13.62 3.44
N GLY A 61 -8.47 13.64 2.90
CA GLY A 61 -7.61 14.82 2.94
C GLY A 61 -6.12 14.52 3.10
N ARG A 62 -5.33 15.59 3.27
CA ARG A 62 -3.87 15.52 3.42
C ARG A 62 -3.50 15.08 4.84
N ALA A 63 -2.60 14.10 4.94
CA ALA A 63 -2.05 13.66 6.22
C ALA A 63 -0.90 14.57 6.66
N ARG A 64 -0.67 14.65 7.96
CA ARG A 64 0.48 15.34 8.58
C ARG A 64 1.57 14.32 8.87
N MET A 65 2.78 14.62 8.40
CA MET A 65 3.97 13.85 8.73
C MET A 65 4.63 14.49 9.94
N LEU A 66 5.05 13.69 10.90
CA LEU A 66 5.59 14.15 12.18
C LEU A 66 6.92 13.46 12.48
N ARG A 67 7.83 14.21 13.12
CA ARG A 67 9.02 13.69 13.77
C ARG A 67 8.91 13.91 15.28
N CYS A 68 9.08 12.86 16.08
CA CYS A 68 8.87 12.85 17.51
C CYS A 68 10.19 12.55 18.26
N THR A 69 10.91 13.59 18.69
CA THR A 69 12.12 13.50 19.52
C THR A 69 12.45 14.86 20.17
N PRO A 70 12.20 15.09 21.47
CA PRO A 70 11.32 14.38 22.41
C PRO A 70 9.84 14.76 22.25
N ARG A 71 9.57 15.89 21.58
CA ARG A 71 8.22 16.35 21.20
C ARG A 71 7.98 16.04 19.73
N CYS A 72 6.71 15.97 19.34
CA CYS A 72 6.33 15.76 17.94
C CYS A 72 6.19 17.10 17.21
N GLU A 73 6.90 17.23 16.10
CA GLU A 73 6.86 18.39 15.21
C GLU A 73 6.39 17.97 13.83
N VAL A 74 5.63 18.85 13.16
CA VAL A 74 5.21 18.62 11.78
C VAL A 74 6.40 18.83 10.85
N VAL A 75 6.69 17.83 10.04
CA VAL A 75 7.81 17.86 9.08
C VAL A 75 7.30 17.77 7.65
N GLY A 76 8.03 18.41 6.73
CA GLY A 76 7.70 18.38 5.30
C GLY A 76 8.12 17.08 4.61
N THR A 77 9.04 16.32 5.20
CA THR A 77 9.56 15.06 4.65
C THR A 77 9.87 14.03 5.73
N LEU A 78 9.80 12.74 5.39
CA LEU A 78 10.26 11.63 6.24
C LEU A 78 11.31 10.79 5.48
N PRO A 79 12.49 10.52 6.07
CA PRO A 79 13.47 9.63 5.43
C PRO A 79 12.98 8.18 5.47
N VAL A 80 13.08 7.48 4.34
CA VAL A 80 12.69 6.08 4.17
C VAL A 80 13.93 5.29 3.71
N PRO A 81 14.74 4.75 4.65
CA PRO A 81 16.03 4.11 4.32
C PRO A 81 15.90 2.70 3.72
N GLY A 82 14.72 2.33 3.21
CA GLY A 82 14.36 0.97 2.81
C GLY A 82 13.16 0.46 3.61
N VAL A 83 13.27 0.46 4.94
CA VAL A 83 12.14 0.18 5.84
C VAL A 83 11.99 1.31 6.85
N LEU A 84 10.82 1.93 6.89
CA LEU A 84 10.46 2.95 7.87
C LEU A 84 9.31 2.45 8.74
N ASN A 85 9.57 2.32 10.04
CA ASN A 85 8.53 2.00 11.02
C ASN A 85 7.72 3.26 11.37
N LEU A 86 6.40 3.16 11.28
CA LEU A 86 5.44 4.19 11.62
C LEU A 86 4.55 3.71 12.77
N GLY A 87 4.26 4.59 13.72
CA GLY A 87 3.38 4.29 14.85
C GLY A 87 3.71 5.09 16.11
N THR A 88 3.06 4.75 17.21
CA THR A 88 3.27 5.45 18.49
C THR A 88 4.65 5.20 19.09
N GLY A 89 5.23 4.02 18.85
CA GLY A 89 6.57 3.64 19.32
C GLY A 89 7.73 4.12 18.43
N SER A 90 7.47 4.78 17.30
CA SER A 90 8.52 5.26 16.38
C SER A 90 8.71 6.77 16.44
N SER A 91 9.92 7.21 16.08
CA SER A 91 10.27 8.62 15.95
C SER A 91 9.57 9.32 14.79
N TYR A 92 8.96 8.58 13.87
CA TYR A 92 8.24 9.12 12.72
C TYR A 92 6.78 8.66 12.73
N ARG A 93 5.87 9.58 12.46
CA ARG A 93 4.42 9.32 12.47
C ARG A 93 3.76 9.97 11.26
N VAL A 94 2.69 9.36 10.78
CA VAL A 94 1.81 9.95 9.76
C VAL A 94 0.40 9.92 10.31
N VAL A 95 -0.20 11.10 10.49
CA VAL A 95 -1.51 11.27 11.12
C VAL A 95 -2.50 11.85 10.13
N LEU A 96 -3.68 11.27 10.06
CA LEU A 96 -4.79 11.74 9.27
C LEU A 96 -5.79 12.41 10.19
N GLY A 97 -6.19 13.64 9.86
CA GLY A 97 -7.33 14.29 10.52
C GLY A 97 -8.65 13.79 9.94
N GLY A 98 -9.68 13.72 10.77
CA GLY A 98 -11.04 13.40 10.33
C GLY A 98 -11.72 12.34 11.19
N ASN A 99 -12.92 11.95 10.78
CA ASN A 99 -13.72 10.93 11.47
C ASN A 99 -13.58 9.59 10.75
N PHE A 100 -13.04 8.61 11.46
CA PHE A 100 -12.83 7.25 10.94
C PHE A 100 -13.61 6.23 11.76
N LYS A 101 -14.07 5.17 11.11
CA LYS A 101 -14.79 4.06 11.76
C LYS A 101 -13.95 2.79 11.69
N VAL A 102 -13.96 1.98 12.74
CA VAL A 102 -13.29 0.67 12.75
C VAL A 102 -13.80 -0.18 11.59
N GLY A 103 -12.89 -0.88 10.90
CA GLY A 103 -13.18 -1.68 9.71
C GLY A 103 -13.27 -0.90 8.40
N GLN A 104 -13.27 0.44 8.45
CA GLN A 104 -13.25 1.28 7.26
C GLN A 104 -11.95 1.06 6.48
N LYS A 105 -12.05 0.89 5.16
CA LYS A 105 -10.88 0.90 4.27
C LYS A 105 -10.67 2.31 3.75
N VAL A 106 -9.45 2.82 3.90
CA VAL A 106 -9.05 4.17 3.48
C VAL A 106 -7.97 4.04 2.41
N SER A 107 -8.20 4.66 1.27
CA SER A 107 -7.19 4.77 0.22
C SER A 107 -6.16 5.81 0.62
N LEU A 108 -4.87 5.47 0.49
CA LEU A 108 -3.72 6.30 0.79
C LEU A 108 -2.84 6.45 -0.44
N VAL A 109 -2.38 7.66 -0.68
CA VAL A 109 -1.44 8.02 -1.73
C VAL A 109 -0.17 8.54 -1.07
N LEU A 110 0.95 7.87 -1.30
CA LEU A 110 2.26 8.21 -0.78
C LEU A 110 3.12 8.72 -1.92
N ARG A 111 3.63 9.95 -1.80
CA ARG A 111 4.54 10.55 -2.78
C ARG A 111 5.95 10.57 -2.24
N TYR A 112 6.87 10.07 -3.03
CA TYR A 112 8.29 10.08 -2.73
C TYR A 112 9.01 11.19 -3.51
N ARG A 113 10.24 11.50 -3.09
CA ARG A 113 11.04 12.56 -3.71
C ARG A 113 11.45 12.21 -5.14
N ASN A 114 11.73 10.93 -5.40
CA ASN A 114 12.09 10.41 -6.72
C ASN A 114 10.94 10.36 -7.76
N THR A 115 9.86 11.14 -7.55
CA THR A 115 8.61 11.16 -8.32
C THR A 115 7.78 9.87 -8.32
N GLN A 116 8.18 8.83 -7.56
CA GLN A 116 7.38 7.64 -7.34
C GLN A 116 6.12 7.98 -6.53
N ILE A 117 5.01 7.40 -6.93
CA ILE A 117 3.75 7.44 -6.19
C ILE A 117 3.33 6.02 -5.88
N THR A 118 2.99 5.75 -4.62
CA THR A 118 2.45 4.45 -4.18
C THR A 118 1.05 4.64 -3.64
N ASN A 119 0.11 3.90 -4.22
CA ASN A 119 -1.26 3.81 -3.74
C ASN A 119 -1.41 2.55 -2.90
N LEU A 120 -2.03 2.66 -1.73
CA LEU A 120 -2.29 1.52 -0.87
C LEU A 120 -3.61 1.69 -0.13
N MET A 121 -4.19 0.59 0.30
CA MET A 121 -5.36 0.59 1.18
C MET A 121 -4.92 0.25 2.60
N ALA A 122 -5.34 1.07 3.56
CA ALA A 122 -5.19 0.76 4.97
C ALA A 122 -6.57 0.57 5.61
N THR A 123 -6.68 -0.46 6.45
CA THR A 123 -7.89 -0.71 7.24
C THR A 123 -7.78 0.02 8.57
N VAL A 124 -8.87 0.68 8.97
CA VAL A 124 -8.98 1.33 10.27
C VAL A 124 -9.18 0.28 11.35
N ALA A 125 -8.29 0.29 12.32
CA ALA A 125 -8.24 -0.57 13.49
C ALA A 125 -8.22 0.29 14.76
N ARG A 126 -8.40 -0.37 15.91
CA ARG A 126 -8.29 0.27 17.22
C ARG A 126 -6.82 0.39 17.65
#